data_AF-A0A956H1X0-F1
#
_entry.id   AF-A0A956H1X0-F1
#
_cell.length_a   1.000
_cell.length_b   1.000
_cell.length_c   1.000
_cell.angle_alpha   90.00
_cell.angle_beta   90.00
_cell.angle_gamma   90.00
#
_symmetry.space_group_name_H-M   'P 1'
#
loop_
_entity.id
_entity.type
_entity.pdbx_description
1 polymer ?
#
loop_
_entity_poly.entity_id
_entity_poly.type
_entity_poly.pdbx_seq_one_letter_code
_entity_poly.pdbx_strand_id
1 'polypeptide(L)'
;MGLFARILSALGRGKAESNDNQDADAERDASESGDAEAEAGGTDDIDPERDLELEAKDDAGSFDFAHDIARYFTAEFRIEQAWGNRERRDQLLAEYDLRDGAHWHQVKATFKRWLASPEGKQKYPNEDALVQARMTTTQTVTVDELEQMIED
;
A
#
# COMPACT_ATOMS: atom_id res chain seq x y z
N MET A 1 -40.01 7.91 -7.36
CA MET A 1 -40.04 8.66 -6.09
C MET A 1 -39.16 7.93 -5.09
N GLY A 2 -37.86 8.25 -5.09
CA GLY A 2 -36.82 7.51 -4.37
C GLY A 2 -36.03 8.43 -3.43
N LEU A 3 -35.66 7.88 -2.28
CA LEU A 3 -35.44 8.52 -0.99
C LEU A 3 -34.06 9.21 -0.81
N PHE A 4 -33.50 9.83 -1.85
CA PHE A 4 -32.15 10.43 -1.83
C PHE A 4 -32.10 11.97 -1.95
N ALA A 5 -33.25 12.65 -1.90
CA ALA A 5 -33.34 14.11 -2.05
C ALA A 5 -33.55 14.87 -0.73
N ARG A 6 -32.92 14.45 0.39
CA ARG A 6 -33.17 15.04 1.72
C ARG A 6 -31.96 15.30 2.62
N ILE A 7 -30.73 15.30 2.10
CA ILE A 7 -29.53 15.68 2.88
C ILE A 7 -28.79 16.83 2.17
N LEU A 8 -29.50 17.92 1.89
CA LEU A 8 -28.94 19.16 1.33
C LEU A 8 -29.55 20.42 1.97
N SER A 9 -30.03 20.34 3.21
CA SER A 9 -30.71 21.49 3.86
C SER A 9 -30.55 21.55 5.38
N ALA A 10 -29.31 21.49 5.88
CA ALA A 10 -29.06 21.88 7.27
C ALA A 10 -27.69 22.53 7.43
N LEU A 11 -27.70 23.73 8.01
CA LEU A 11 -26.56 24.53 8.50
C LEU A 11 -25.79 25.39 7.49
N GLY A 12 -26.51 26.35 6.90
CA GLY A 12 -26.00 27.72 6.86
C GLY A 12 -26.70 28.57 7.92
N ARG A 13 -25.98 29.04 8.96
CA ARG A 13 -26.22 30.34 9.62
C ARG A 13 -25.33 30.62 10.83
N GLY A 14 -24.81 31.84 10.88
CA GLY A 14 -24.12 32.51 11.99
C GLY A 14 -22.80 33.08 11.48
N LYS A 15 -22.65 34.32 11.00
CA LYS A 15 -23.04 35.66 11.49
C LYS A 15 -22.46 36.02 12.87
N ALA A 16 -21.33 36.72 12.85
CA ALA A 16 -20.83 37.73 13.79
C ALA A 16 -19.68 38.46 13.04
N GLU A 17 -19.85 39.68 12.53
CA GLU A 17 -19.67 40.99 13.19
C GLU A 17 -18.22 41.31 13.62
N SER A 18 -17.61 42.20 12.84
CA SER A 18 -16.89 43.44 13.22
C SER A 18 -15.94 43.43 14.42
N ASN A 19 -14.65 43.84 14.24
CA ASN A 19 -14.19 45.17 14.66
C ASN A 19 -12.76 45.52 14.20
N ASP A 20 -12.57 46.83 14.10
CA ASP A 20 -11.44 47.64 13.65
C ASP A 20 -10.37 47.87 14.75
N ASN A 21 -9.16 48.28 14.33
CA ASN A 21 -8.04 48.91 15.07
C ASN A 21 -7.15 48.07 16.04
N GLN A 22 -5.85 48.05 15.77
CA GLN A 22 -4.86 48.94 16.44
C GLN A 22 -3.43 48.69 15.95
N ASP A 23 -2.77 49.77 15.52
CA ASP A 23 -1.31 49.91 15.40
C ASP A 23 -0.59 49.55 16.72
N ALA A 24 0.50 48.80 16.62
CA ALA A 24 1.63 48.90 17.54
C ALA A 24 2.90 48.34 16.90
N ASP A 25 3.81 49.26 16.56
CA ASP A 25 5.24 49.07 16.39
C ASP A 25 5.85 48.09 17.40
N ALA A 26 6.56 47.09 16.90
CA ALA A 26 7.62 46.43 17.65
C ALA A 26 8.62 45.84 16.65
N GLU A 27 9.63 46.66 16.31
CA GLU A 27 10.91 46.20 15.78
C GLU A 27 11.42 45.04 16.65
N ARG A 28 11.52 43.85 16.07
CA ARG A 28 12.37 42.77 16.59
C ARG A 28 13.28 42.28 15.48
N ASP A 29 14.45 42.88 15.53
CA ASP A 29 15.74 42.47 15.00
C ASP A 29 15.89 40.95 14.91
N ALA A 30 16.36 40.52 13.75
CA ALA A 30 16.66 39.15 13.43
C ALA A 30 17.85 38.65 14.25
N SER A 31 17.64 37.56 15.00
CA SER A 31 18.72 36.64 15.31
C SER A 31 18.22 35.22 15.10
N GLU A 32 18.50 34.77 13.89
CA GLU A 32 18.69 33.40 13.45
C GLU A 32 19.16 32.47 14.58
N SER A 33 18.34 31.48 14.91
CA SER A 33 18.77 30.22 15.48
C SER A 33 17.74 29.21 15.01
N GLY A 34 18.11 28.50 13.94
CA GLY A 34 17.31 27.46 13.36
C GLY A 34 16.99 26.39 14.40
N ASP A 35 15.76 26.39 14.87
CA ASP A 35 15.14 25.20 15.40
C ASP A 35 14.61 24.47 14.17
N ALA A 36 15.46 23.59 13.65
CA ALA A 36 15.03 22.60 12.69
C ALA A 36 13.82 21.90 13.29
N GLU A 37 12.66 22.10 12.68
CA GLU A 37 11.55 21.17 12.82
C GLU A 37 12.07 19.83 12.28
N ALA A 38 12.71 19.08 13.16
CA ALA A 38 12.74 17.63 13.08
C ALA A 38 11.28 17.23 13.24
N GLU A 39 10.54 17.32 12.13
CA GLU A 39 9.44 16.42 11.80
C GLU A 39 9.99 15.03 12.09
N ALA A 40 9.78 14.58 13.32
CA ALA A 40 10.13 13.26 13.79
C ALA A 40 9.42 12.34 12.82
N GLY A 41 10.23 11.78 11.91
CA GLY A 41 9.79 10.96 10.81
C GLY A 41 8.75 10.00 11.34
N GLY A 42 7.60 9.98 10.65
CA GLY A 42 6.56 9.01 10.90
C GLY A 42 7.24 7.67 11.13
N THR A 43 6.82 6.99 12.20
CA THR A 43 7.09 5.58 12.39
C THR A 43 6.45 4.86 11.20
N ASP A 44 7.07 4.95 10.01
CA ASP A 44 7.07 3.84 9.09
C ASP A 44 7.49 2.68 9.98
N ASP A 45 6.61 1.71 10.16
CA ASP A 45 7.02 0.39 10.60
C ASP A 45 8.12 -0.04 9.61
N ILE A 46 9.37 0.26 9.97
CA ILE A 46 10.53 -0.16 9.20
C ILE A 46 10.58 -1.64 9.45
N ASP A 47 9.88 -2.38 8.60
CA ASP A 47 10.00 -3.81 8.51
C ASP A 47 11.50 -4.12 8.43
N PRO A 48 12.07 -4.77 9.47
CA PRO A 48 13.52 -4.95 9.58
C PRO A 48 14.07 -5.83 8.45
N GLU A 49 13.20 -6.52 7.71
CA GLU A 49 13.56 -7.35 6.56
C GLU A 49 13.56 -6.55 5.24
N ARG A 50 13.22 -5.26 5.24
CA ARG A 50 13.30 -4.41 4.04
C ARG A 50 14.70 -3.90 3.78
N ASP A 51 15.21 -4.21 2.59
CA ASP A 51 16.48 -3.69 2.07
C ASP A 51 16.22 -2.83 0.83
N LEU A 52 16.28 -1.51 0.99
CA LEU A 52 16.01 -0.55 -0.09
C LEU A 52 17.02 -0.63 -1.24
N GLU A 53 18.27 -1.00 -0.95
CA GLU A 53 19.31 -1.15 -1.99
C GLU A 53 19.06 -2.40 -2.82
N LEU A 54 18.55 -3.46 -2.19
CA LEU A 54 18.11 -4.66 -2.89
C LEU A 54 16.82 -4.41 -3.68
N GLU A 55 15.82 -3.73 -3.08
CA GLU A 55 14.55 -3.37 -3.73
C GLU A 55 14.75 -2.56 -5.02
N ALA A 56 15.81 -1.76 -5.11
CA ALA A 56 16.15 -0.99 -6.31
C ALA A 56 16.57 -1.86 -7.51
N LYS A 57 16.94 -3.12 -7.29
CA LYS A 57 17.33 -4.07 -8.34
C LYS A 57 16.12 -4.88 -8.79
N ASP A 58 15.97 -5.04 -10.10
CA ASP A 58 14.92 -5.88 -10.67
C ASP A 58 15.22 -7.37 -10.45
N ASP A 59 14.31 -8.03 -9.73
CA ASP A 59 14.26 -9.48 -9.56
C ASP A 59 12.79 -9.88 -9.39
N ALA A 60 12.29 -10.73 -10.28
CA ALA A 60 10.92 -11.22 -10.23
C ALA A 60 10.81 -12.57 -9.50
N GLY A 61 11.93 -13.13 -9.02
CA GLY A 61 11.96 -14.46 -8.44
C GLY A 61 11.46 -15.52 -9.42
N SER A 62 10.52 -16.35 -8.98
CA SER A 62 9.88 -17.38 -9.80
C SER A 62 8.61 -16.90 -10.53
N PHE A 63 8.26 -15.61 -10.42
CA PHE A 63 7.01 -15.07 -10.94
C PHE A 63 7.14 -14.55 -12.37
N ASP A 64 6.10 -14.78 -13.18
CA ASP A 64 5.92 -14.18 -14.49
C ASP A 64 4.72 -13.21 -14.44
N PHE A 65 4.98 -11.91 -14.27
CA PHE A 65 3.92 -10.90 -14.17
C PHE A 65 3.08 -10.77 -15.45
N ALA A 66 3.67 -11.08 -16.60
CA ALA A 66 3.03 -10.96 -17.90
C ALA A 66 2.06 -12.11 -18.18
N HIS A 67 2.42 -13.34 -17.81
CA HIS A 67 1.65 -14.54 -18.18
C HIS A 67 0.98 -15.25 -16.98
N ASP A 68 1.55 -15.17 -15.77
CA ASP A 68 1.07 -15.88 -14.57
C ASP A 68 1.02 -14.95 -13.35
N ILE A 69 0.23 -13.89 -13.48
CA ILE A 69 0.03 -12.91 -12.41
C ILE A 69 -0.79 -13.48 -11.24
N ALA A 70 -1.61 -14.50 -11.49
CA ALA A 70 -2.42 -15.13 -10.46
C ALA A 70 -1.53 -15.76 -9.39
N ARG A 71 -0.45 -16.46 -9.79
CA ARG A 71 0.52 -17.02 -8.85
C ARG A 71 1.15 -15.95 -7.96
N TYR A 72 1.48 -14.77 -8.52
CA TYR A 72 1.99 -13.65 -7.73
C TYR A 72 0.96 -13.10 -6.74
N PHE A 73 -0.30 -12.87 -7.15
CA PHE A 73 -1.32 -12.37 -6.23
C PHE A 73 -1.69 -13.38 -5.13
N THR A 74 -1.69 -14.67 -5.44
CA THR A 74 -1.86 -15.73 -4.44
C THR A 74 -0.70 -15.74 -3.45
N ALA A 75 0.54 -15.61 -3.93
CA ALA A 75 1.71 -15.50 -3.06
C ALA A 75 1.64 -14.25 -2.18
N GLU A 76 1.31 -13.09 -2.77
CA GLU A 76 1.13 -11.83 -2.05
C GLU A 76 0.10 -11.97 -0.95
N PHE A 77 -1.07 -12.54 -1.24
CA PHE A 77 -2.10 -12.74 -0.24
C PHE A 77 -1.65 -13.65 0.91
N ARG A 78 -1.11 -14.84 0.60
CA ARG A 78 -0.74 -15.84 1.61
C ARG A 78 0.44 -15.38 2.47
N ILE A 79 1.46 -14.79 1.86
CA ILE A 79 2.66 -14.31 2.57
C ILE A 79 2.31 -13.13 3.49
N GLU A 80 1.51 -12.17 3.01
CA GLU A 80 1.12 -11.00 3.81
C GLU A 80 0.19 -11.38 4.96
N GLN A 81 -0.71 -12.36 4.77
CA GLN A 81 -1.51 -12.91 5.88
C GLN A 81 -0.65 -13.65 6.91
N ALA A 82 0.41 -14.31 6.48
CA ALA A 82 1.33 -15.03 7.35
C ALA A 82 2.44 -14.16 7.95
N TRP A 83 2.50 -12.85 7.66
CA TRP A 83 3.66 -12.02 8.03
C TRP A 83 3.94 -12.01 9.55
N GLY A 84 2.89 -12.04 10.37
CA GLY A 84 3.00 -12.13 11.83
C GLY A 84 3.39 -13.52 12.37
N ASN A 85 3.37 -14.56 11.53
CA ASN A 85 3.77 -15.93 11.88
C ASN A 85 5.02 -16.32 11.07
N ARG A 86 6.19 -16.13 11.68
CA ARG A 86 7.49 -16.41 11.05
C ARG A 86 7.60 -17.82 10.47
N GLU A 87 7.16 -18.84 11.19
CA GLU A 87 7.26 -20.22 10.71
C GLU A 87 6.43 -20.42 9.43
N ARG A 88 5.17 -19.94 9.44
CA ARG A 88 4.30 -20.05 8.26
C ARG A 88 4.81 -19.20 7.10
N ARG A 89 5.31 -17.99 7.38
CA ARG A 89 5.92 -17.11 6.39
C ARG A 89 7.13 -17.77 5.73
N ASP A 90 8.06 -18.30 6.51
CA ASP A 90 9.28 -18.91 5.99
C ASP A 90 8.96 -20.17 5.13
N GLN A 91 7.92 -20.94 5.50
CA GLN A 91 7.40 -22.03 4.66
C GLN A 91 6.84 -21.53 3.32
N LEU A 92 6.03 -20.47 3.33
CA LEU A 92 5.45 -19.89 2.12
C LEU A 92 6.53 -19.26 1.23
N LEU A 93 7.52 -18.58 1.81
CA LEU A 93 8.65 -18.05 1.04
C LEU A 93 9.37 -19.18 0.29
N ALA A 94 9.62 -20.32 0.96
CA ALA A 94 10.20 -21.49 0.30
C ALA A 94 9.30 -22.09 -0.78
N GLU A 95 7.98 -22.17 -0.56
CA GLU A 95 6.99 -22.67 -1.54
C GLU A 95 7.00 -21.86 -2.86
N TYR A 96 7.30 -20.57 -2.79
CA TYR A 96 7.38 -19.68 -3.95
C TYR A 96 8.81 -19.44 -4.47
N ASP A 97 9.79 -20.26 -4.04
CA ASP A 97 11.21 -20.11 -4.41
C ASP A 97 11.81 -18.72 -4.03
N LEU A 98 11.32 -18.13 -2.94
CA LEU A 98 11.85 -16.90 -2.35
C LEU A 98 12.92 -17.22 -1.30
N ARG A 99 13.90 -16.32 -1.16
CA ARG A 99 15.07 -16.56 -0.29
C ARG A 99 14.76 -16.20 1.16
N ASP A 100 14.15 -15.03 1.34
CA ASP A 100 13.84 -14.39 2.61
C ASP A 100 12.85 -13.24 2.37
N GLY A 101 12.48 -12.54 3.45
CA GLY A 101 11.61 -11.36 3.37
C GLY A 101 12.20 -10.21 2.55
N ALA A 102 13.53 -10.04 2.56
CA ALA A 102 14.19 -9.02 1.73
C ALA A 102 14.00 -9.31 0.23
N HIS A 103 14.14 -10.57 -0.18
CA HIS A 103 13.84 -10.99 -1.55
C HIS A 103 12.35 -10.82 -1.87
N TRP A 104 11.44 -11.08 -0.93
CA TRP A 104 10.01 -10.81 -1.13
C TRP A 104 9.72 -9.33 -1.41
N HIS A 105 10.31 -8.42 -0.61
CA HIS A 105 10.18 -6.97 -0.82
C HIS A 105 10.78 -6.52 -2.15
N GLN A 106 11.91 -7.11 -2.55
CA GLN A 106 12.50 -6.87 -3.87
C GLN A 106 11.56 -7.27 -5.02
N VAL A 107 10.93 -8.45 -4.93
CA VAL A 107 9.94 -8.91 -5.92
C VAL A 107 8.75 -7.96 -5.99
N LYS A 108 8.23 -7.50 -4.83
CA LYS A 108 7.16 -6.49 -4.78
C LYS A 108 7.57 -5.17 -5.44
N ALA A 109 8.80 -4.71 -5.20
CA ALA A 109 9.32 -3.50 -5.81
C ALA A 109 9.45 -3.64 -7.34
N THR A 110 9.93 -4.80 -7.80
CA THR A 110 10.01 -5.15 -9.23
C THR A 110 8.63 -5.19 -9.86
N PHE A 111 7.64 -5.79 -9.19
CA PHE A 111 6.25 -5.79 -9.67
C PHE A 111 5.68 -4.38 -9.80
N LYS A 112 5.91 -3.49 -8.82
CA LYS A 112 5.49 -2.07 -8.91
C LYS A 112 6.12 -1.36 -10.10
N ARG A 113 7.39 -1.64 -10.41
CA ARG A 113 8.05 -1.08 -11.61
C ARG A 113 7.49 -1.68 -12.89
N TRP A 114 7.21 -2.98 -12.92
CA TRP A 114 6.55 -3.62 -14.06
C TRP A 114 5.15 -3.04 -14.32
N LEU A 115 4.36 -2.74 -13.28
CA LEU A 115 3.07 -2.03 -13.43
C LEU A 115 3.21 -0.65 -14.09
N ALA A 116 4.34 0.03 -13.86
CA ALA A 116 4.61 1.34 -14.49
C ALA A 116 5.07 1.21 -15.96
N SER A 117 5.46 0.01 -16.40
CA SER A 117 5.88 -0.26 -17.78
C SER A 117 4.70 -0.21 -18.77
N PRO A 118 4.96 -0.12 -20.09
CA PRO A 118 3.90 -0.15 -21.11
C PRO A 118 3.04 -1.41 -21.04
N GLU A 119 3.64 -2.57 -20.77
CA GLU A 119 2.96 -3.86 -20.66
C GLU A 119 2.06 -3.91 -19.42
N GLY A 120 2.59 -3.50 -18.26
CA GLY A 120 1.83 -3.42 -17.01
C GLY A 120 0.64 -2.48 -17.14
N LYS A 121 0.82 -1.30 -17.76
CA LYS A 121 -0.25 -0.34 -18.04
C LYS A 121 -1.28 -0.85 -19.05
N GLN A 122 -0.88 -1.70 -19.99
CA GLN A 122 -1.81 -2.31 -20.94
C GLN A 122 -2.71 -3.34 -20.25
N LYS A 123 -2.15 -4.15 -19.34
CA LYS A 123 -2.88 -5.19 -18.62
C LYS A 123 -3.71 -4.63 -17.45
N TYR A 124 -3.16 -3.63 -16.75
CA TYR A 124 -3.77 -2.95 -15.60
C TYR A 124 -3.74 -1.43 -15.82
N PRO A 125 -4.72 -0.89 -16.59
CA PRO A 125 -4.71 0.53 -16.98
C PRO A 125 -5.02 1.48 -15.82
N ASN A 126 -5.67 0.99 -14.76
CA ASN A 126 -6.02 1.76 -13.57
C ASN A 126 -5.96 0.88 -12.32
N GLU A 127 -5.97 1.52 -11.16
CA GLU A 127 -5.91 0.86 -9.85
C GLU A 127 -7.13 -0.05 -9.62
N ASP A 128 -8.31 0.35 -10.07
CA ASP A 128 -9.54 -0.45 -9.97
C ASP A 128 -9.38 -1.82 -10.64
N ALA A 129 -8.80 -1.87 -11.85
CA ALA A 129 -8.53 -3.12 -12.56
C ALA A 129 -7.55 -4.02 -11.81
N LEU A 130 -6.51 -3.43 -11.19
CA LEU A 130 -5.53 -4.16 -10.38
C LEU A 130 -6.18 -4.74 -9.12
N VAL A 131 -6.97 -3.93 -8.41
CA VAL A 131 -7.71 -4.36 -7.21
C VAL A 131 -8.70 -5.47 -7.54
N GLN A 132 -9.44 -5.34 -8.64
CA GLN A 132 -10.37 -6.38 -9.09
C GLN A 132 -9.66 -7.69 -9.43
N ALA A 133 -8.49 -7.62 -10.09
CA ALA A 133 -7.69 -8.80 -10.41
C ALA A 133 -7.17 -9.49 -9.16
N ARG A 134 -6.68 -8.71 -8.17
CA ARG A 134 -6.30 -9.24 -6.85
C ARG A 134 -7.48 -9.91 -6.15
N MET A 135 -8.61 -9.24 -6.03
CA MET A 135 -9.82 -9.77 -5.38
C MET A 135 -10.32 -11.05 -6.03
N THR A 136 -10.32 -11.13 -7.36
CA THR A 136 -10.76 -12.33 -8.10
C THR A 136 -9.82 -13.50 -7.81
N THR A 137 -8.52 -13.24 -7.77
CA THR A 137 -7.51 -14.27 -7.48
C THR A 137 -7.60 -14.74 -6.03
N THR A 138 -7.76 -13.84 -5.07
CA THR A 138 -7.84 -14.23 -3.65
C THR A 138 -9.14 -14.96 -3.32
N GLN A 139 -10.27 -14.59 -3.94
CA GLN A 139 -11.53 -15.32 -3.77
C GLN A 139 -11.44 -16.75 -4.27
N THR A 140 -10.77 -16.99 -5.40
CA THR A 140 -10.59 -18.36 -5.94
C THR A 140 -9.71 -19.20 -5.02
N VAL A 141 -8.60 -18.64 -4.51
CA VAL A 141 -7.74 -19.32 -3.52
C VAL A 141 -8.50 -19.70 -2.26
N THR A 142 -9.33 -18.81 -1.72
CA THR A 142 -10.11 -19.14 -0.51
C THR A 142 -11.11 -20.26 -0.73
N VAL A 143 -11.67 -20.38 -1.93
CA VAL A 143 -12.60 -21.48 -2.25
C VAL A 143 -11.83 -22.79 -2.38
N ASP A 144 -10.70 -22.80 -3.10
CA ASP A 144 -9.87 -24.01 -3.25
C ASP A 144 -9.29 -24.50 -1.90
N GLU A 145 -8.84 -23.58 -1.03
CA GLU A 145 -8.35 -23.93 0.31
C GLU A 145 -9.48 -24.46 1.21
N LEU A 146 -10.71 -23.92 1.10
CA LEU A 146 -11.88 -24.43 1.82
C LEU A 146 -12.32 -25.80 1.31
N GLU A 147 -12.26 -26.05 0.00
CA GLU A 147 -12.58 -27.36 -0.58
C GLU A 147 -11.57 -28.43 -0.12
N GLN A 148 -10.27 -28.11 -0.09
CA GLN A 148 -9.24 -29.02 0.44
C GLN A 148 -9.46 -29.36 1.93
N MET A 149 -9.97 -28.42 2.73
CA MET A 149 -10.29 -28.66 4.16
C MET A 149 -11.54 -29.52 4.39
N ILE A 150 -12.42 -29.68 3.39
CA ILE A 150 -13.63 -30.51 3.49
C ILE A 150 -13.36 -31.96 3.06
N GLU A 151 -12.34 -32.18 2.23
CA GLU A 151 -11.98 -33.51 1.70
C GLU A 151 -10.99 -34.31 2.56
N ASP A 152 -10.35 -33.70 3.56
CA ASP A 152 -9.54 -34.35 4.62
C ASP A 152 -10.35 -34.68 5.89
#